data_AF-A0AAN1X9J8-F1
#
_entry.id   AF-A0AAN1X9J8-F1
#
_cell.length_a   1.000
_cell.length_b   1.000
_cell.length_c   1.000
_cell.angle_alpha   90.00
_cell.angle_beta   90.00
_cell.angle_gamma   90.00
#
_symmetry.space_group_name_H-M   'P 1'
#
loop_
_entity.id
_entity.type
_entity.pdbx_description
1 polymer ?
#
loop_
_entity_poly.entity_id
_entity_poly.type
_entity_poly.pdbx_seq_one_letter_code
_entity_poly.pdbx_strand_id
1 'polypeptide(L)'
;MSRNSLCTIAVAAALAGCAAKPVVVADDSPLHPTAVIERHVVNNGIKGFFPTESTELGYVRSNMRRDESMFKGTGTFSGYLIGSKSGIRISRIDRNLQWLLDTEKQEYSECPLKGCAETSKRAAPKQNDTQQPPKARHESGCTMSIAHTSFTVKATGQKKTINGFDTDGYQVAWVVKLRDNAARNSTSTLNMDIWTTPMSRSIRDALNMEEAYARAFAGAVAPAGKQQILPSDAAKLIAAYMASTLKQADLKAFLDAGRQMEKIRGYPISTHLAWSMDGNACAPKETREEPARQESISASPQGLVSGLTGMFAKQKTEETMKAAEGEPILSFTVEVKSLKLDQLHDSLFTVPADYRLVSKP
;
A
#
# COMPACT_ATOMS: atom_id res chain seq x y z
N MET A 1 -63.86 -63.87 33.93
CA MET A 1 -63.72 -63.07 35.16
C MET A 1 -62.23 -62.78 35.38
N SER A 2 -61.90 -61.55 35.76
CA SER A 2 -60.58 -61.03 36.18
C SER A 2 -59.52 -60.89 35.07
N ARG A 3 -59.29 -59.67 34.53
CA ARG A 3 -58.30 -58.65 34.97
C ARG A 3 -56.85 -59.17 34.99
N ASN A 4 -56.02 -58.64 34.09
CA ASN A 4 -54.89 -57.76 34.47
C ASN A 4 -54.17 -57.19 33.24
N SER A 5 -54.24 -55.87 33.10
CA SER A 5 -53.34 -55.05 32.28
C SER A 5 -51.94 -55.08 32.89
N LEU A 6 -50.91 -55.23 32.04
CA LEU A 6 -49.54 -54.85 32.36
C LEU A 6 -49.05 -53.93 31.25
N CYS A 7 -48.95 -52.65 31.58
CA CYS A 7 -48.31 -51.60 30.81
C CYS A 7 -46.79 -51.83 30.81
N THR A 8 -46.19 -51.99 29.63
CA THR A 8 -44.74 -51.92 29.46
C THR A 8 -44.38 -50.47 29.15
N ILE A 9 -43.96 -49.71 30.16
CA ILE A 9 -43.38 -48.37 29.97
C ILE A 9 -41.91 -48.56 29.61
N ALA A 10 -41.56 -48.21 28.36
CA ALA A 10 -40.19 -48.07 27.92
C ALA A 10 -39.58 -46.81 28.54
N VAL A 11 -38.56 -46.97 29.39
CA VAL A 11 -37.71 -45.86 29.82
C VAL A 11 -36.53 -45.78 28.85
N ALA A 12 -36.73 -45.03 27.76
CA ALA A 12 -35.61 -44.54 26.96
C ALA A 12 -35.06 -43.29 27.68
N ALA A 13 -33.90 -43.42 28.31
CA ALA A 13 -33.16 -42.30 28.86
C ALA A 13 -32.69 -41.40 27.70
N ALA A 14 -33.44 -40.34 27.42
CA ALA A 14 -33.01 -39.27 26.54
C ALA A 14 -31.91 -38.47 27.25
N LEU A 15 -30.65 -38.77 26.93
CA LEU A 15 -29.54 -37.86 27.16
C LEU A 15 -29.73 -36.64 26.24
N ALA A 16 -30.55 -35.70 26.67
CA ALA A 16 -30.57 -34.35 26.12
C ALA A 16 -29.27 -33.65 26.55
N GLY A 17 -28.18 -33.91 25.83
CA GLY A 17 -27.00 -33.08 25.89
C GLY A 17 -27.41 -31.68 25.47
N CYS A 18 -27.47 -30.75 26.43
CA CYS A 18 -27.64 -29.33 26.17
C CYS A 18 -26.49 -28.85 25.29
N ALA A 19 -26.69 -28.86 23.97
CA ALA A 19 -25.92 -28.02 23.07
C ALA A 19 -26.32 -26.58 23.38
N ALA A 20 -25.69 -26.00 24.41
CA ALA A 20 -25.79 -24.59 24.70
C ALA A 20 -25.40 -23.85 23.42
N LYS A 21 -26.36 -23.15 22.82
CA LYS A 21 -26.06 -22.18 21.77
C LYS A 21 -24.95 -21.27 22.31
N PRO A 22 -23.89 -20.98 21.53
CA PRO A 22 -22.85 -20.08 21.99
C PRO A 22 -23.53 -18.80 22.47
N VAL A 23 -23.25 -18.41 23.71
CA VAL A 23 -23.75 -17.17 24.29
C VAL A 23 -23.23 -16.06 23.40
N VAL A 24 -24.10 -15.50 22.56
CA VAL A 24 -23.79 -14.27 21.82
C VAL A 24 -23.74 -13.19 22.90
N VAL A 25 -22.54 -12.90 23.39
CA VAL A 25 -22.31 -11.75 24.25
C VAL A 25 -22.65 -10.54 23.41
N ALA A 26 -23.81 -9.94 23.65
CA ALA A 26 -24.20 -8.70 23.01
C ALA A 26 -23.23 -7.60 23.47
N ASP A 27 -22.62 -6.91 22.52
CA ASP A 27 -21.80 -5.74 22.80
C ASP A 27 -22.72 -4.58 23.21
N ASP A 28 -22.67 -4.21 24.49
CA ASP A 28 -23.48 -3.16 25.09
C ASP A 28 -22.70 -1.85 25.27
N SER A 29 -21.48 -1.75 24.71
CA SER A 29 -20.68 -0.56 24.82
C SER A 29 -21.33 0.65 24.11
N PRO A 30 -21.00 1.90 24.46
CA PRO A 30 -21.62 3.06 23.81
C PRO A 30 -21.38 3.10 22.29
N LEU A 31 -22.41 3.55 21.57
CA LEU A 31 -22.32 3.86 20.14
C LEU A 31 -21.86 5.30 19.94
N HIS A 32 -20.86 5.49 19.08
CA HIS A 32 -20.39 6.82 18.69
C HIS A 32 -20.17 6.96 17.18
N PRO A 33 -20.33 8.18 16.63
CA PRO A 33 -19.98 8.47 15.26
C PRO A 33 -18.51 8.13 15.00
N THR A 34 -18.29 7.28 14.00
CA THR A 34 -16.98 6.75 13.63
C THR A 34 -16.82 6.85 12.12
N ALA A 35 -15.72 7.46 11.67
CA ALA A 35 -15.37 7.46 10.26
C ALA A 35 -14.91 6.06 9.86
N VAL A 36 -15.54 5.50 8.83
CA VAL A 36 -15.21 4.19 8.26
C VAL A 36 -14.68 4.42 6.86
N ILE A 37 -13.47 3.96 6.62
CA ILE A 37 -12.79 4.10 5.34
C ILE A 37 -12.24 2.77 4.91
N GLU A 38 -12.69 2.29 3.76
CA GLU A 38 -12.20 1.05 3.17
C GLU A 38 -11.54 1.36 1.83
N ARG A 39 -10.33 0.85 1.64
CA ARG A 39 -9.56 1.00 0.42
C ARG A 39 -9.05 -0.34 -0.05
N HIS A 40 -9.02 -0.49 -1.37
CA HIS A 40 -8.42 -1.62 -2.06
C HIS A 40 -7.30 -1.09 -2.95
N VAL A 41 -6.12 -1.70 -2.84
CA VAL A 41 -4.94 -1.32 -3.60
C VAL A 41 -4.42 -2.53 -4.36
N VAL A 42 -4.26 -2.40 -5.65
CA VAL A 42 -3.65 -3.41 -6.51
C VAL A 42 -2.38 -2.84 -7.12
N ASN A 43 -1.29 -3.57 -7.07
CA ASN A 43 -0.02 -3.22 -7.70
C ASN A 43 0.42 -4.38 -8.60
N ASN A 44 0.63 -4.11 -9.88
CA ASN A 44 1.06 -5.13 -10.84
C ASN A 44 2.56 -5.41 -10.77
N GLY A 45 3.29 -4.75 -9.86
CA GLY A 45 4.71 -4.92 -9.73
C GLY A 45 5.49 -4.23 -10.85
N ILE A 46 6.82 -4.24 -10.74
CA ILE A 46 7.69 -3.63 -11.75
C ILE A 46 7.87 -4.65 -12.87
N LYS A 47 7.35 -4.39 -14.06
CA LYS A 47 7.32 -5.31 -15.22
C LYS A 47 6.74 -6.68 -14.86
N GLY A 48 5.67 -6.69 -14.06
CA GLY A 48 5.03 -7.93 -13.60
C GLY A 48 5.77 -8.65 -12.47
N PHE A 49 6.89 -8.11 -11.98
CA PHE A 49 7.61 -8.69 -10.84
C PHE A 49 7.07 -8.16 -9.52
N PHE A 50 6.80 -9.08 -8.61
CA PHE A 50 6.25 -8.81 -7.28
C PHE A 50 4.90 -8.07 -7.28
N PRO A 51 3.89 -8.50 -8.06
CA PRO A 51 2.55 -7.94 -7.92
C PRO A 51 1.99 -8.24 -6.53
N THR A 52 1.25 -7.27 -5.99
CA THR A 52 0.67 -7.29 -4.66
C THR A 52 -0.73 -6.71 -4.65
N GLU A 53 -1.48 -7.06 -3.63
CA GLU A 53 -2.81 -6.52 -3.37
C GLU A 53 -2.94 -6.25 -1.88
N SER A 54 -3.58 -5.14 -1.53
CA SER A 54 -3.85 -4.71 -0.16
C SER A 54 -5.31 -4.33 0.01
N THR A 55 -5.92 -4.73 1.12
CA THR A 55 -7.18 -4.20 1.61
C THR A 55 -6.92 -3.50 2.92
N GLU A 56 -7.37 -2.25 3.04
CA GLU A 56 -7.16 -1.40 4.20
C GLU A 56 -8.53 -0.93 4.71
N LEU A 57 -8.81 -1.18 5.98
CA LEU A 57 -10.04 -0.78 6.64
C LEU A 57 -9.70 0.04 7.89
N GLY A 58 -10.04 1.32 7.84
CA GLY A 58 -9.82 2.28 8.91
C GLY A 58 -11.11 2.63 9.62
N TYR A 59 -11.08 2.61 10.94
CA TYR A 59 -12.10 3.15 11.82
C TYR A 59 -11.49 4.27 12.64
N VAL A 60 -12.06 5.47 12.56
CA VAL A 60 -11.43 6.66 13.15
C VAL A 60 -12.44 7.50 13.90
N ARG A 61 -12.00 7.91 15.09
CA ARG A 61 -12.60 8.95 15.91
C ARG A 61 -11.51 9.92 16.32
N SER A 62 -11.88 11.07 16.86
CA SER A 62 -10.94 12.15 17.19
C SER A 62 -9.77 11.75 18.11
N ASN A 63 -9.94 10.75 18.98
CA ASN A 63 -8.94 10.29 19.94
C ASN A 63 -8.53 8.82 19.79
N MET A 64 -9.09 8.09 18.82
CA MET A 64 -8.81 6.66 18.64
C MET A 64 -8.95 6.22 17.20
N ARG A 65 -8.10 5.27 16.81
CA ARG A 65 -8.04 4.72 15.46
C ARG A 65 -7.82 3.23 15.50
N ARG A 66 -8.47 2.51 14.61
CA ARG A 66 -8.20 1.12 14.30
C ARG A 66 -7.96 1.00 12.81
N ASP A 67 -6.79 0.51 12.43
CA ASP A 67 -6.44 0.18 11.06
C ASP A 67 -6.31 -1.33 10.94
N GLU A 68 -7.11 -1.93 10.10
CA GLU A 68 -6.98 -3.32 9.68
C GLU A 68 -6.38 -3.32 8.29
N SER A 69 -5.38 -4.17 8.08
CA SER A 69 -4.80 -4.35 6.76
C SER A 69 -4.60 -5.82 6.46
N MET A 70 -4.91 -6.19 5.22
CA MET A 70 -4.57 -7.47 4.64
C MET A 70 -3.73 -7.20 3.41
N PHE A 71 -2.52 -7.77 3.38
CA PHE A 71 -1.58 -7.64 2.29
C PHE A 71 -1.28 -9.02 1.73
N LYS A 72 -1.30 -9.18 0.41
CA LYS A 72 -0.97 -10.44 -0.25
C LYS A 72 -0.09 -10.21 -1.47
N GLY A 73 0.88 -11.10 -1.67
CA GLY A 73 1.52 -11.26 -2.98
C GLY A 73 0.58 -11.97 -3.94
N THR A 74 0.43 -11.46 -5.17
CA THR A 74 -0.42 -12.08 -6.19
C THR A 74 0.44 -12.80 -7.26
N GLY A 75 -0.12 -13.81 -7.92
CA GLY A 75 0.65 -14.68 -8.82
C GLY A 75 1.58 -15.68 -8.12
N THR A 76 2.16 -16.61 -8.88
CA THR A 76 2.89 -17.76 -8.34
C THR A 76 4.13 -17.36 -7.52
N PHE A 77 4.93 -16.43 -8.05
CA PHE A 77 6.20 -16.04 -7.43
C PHE A 77 6.00 -15.16 -6.20
N SER A 78 5.18 -14.10 -6.30
CA SER A 78 4.91 -13.21 -5.17
C SER A 78 4.10 -13.91 -4.09
N GLY A 79 3.13 -14.76 -4.47
CA GLY A 79 2.37 -15.57 -3.52
C GLY A 79 3.27 -16.46 -2.66
N TYR A 80 4.28 -17.10 -3.27
CA TYR A 80 5.25 -17.92 -2.54
C TYR A 80 6.18 -17.11 -1.63
N LEU A 81 6.74 -15.98 -2.11
CA LEU A 81 7.75 -15.22 -1.37
C LEU A 81 7.17 -14.27 -0.32
N ILE A 82 6.05 -13.62 -0.63
CA ILE A 82 5.43 -12.61 0.23
C ILE A 82 4.38 -13.26 1.13
N GLY A 83 3.63 -14.21 0.59
CA GLY A 83 2.47 -14.81 1.25
C GLY A 83 1.30 -13.84 1.41
N SER A 84 0.37 -14.20 2.29
CA SER A 84 -0.61 -13.30 2.89
C SER A 84 -0.12 -12.86 4.27
N LYS A 85 -0.44 -11.63 4.65
CA LYS A 85 -0.26 -11.12 6.01
C LYS A 85 -1.44 -10.23 6.35
N SER A 86 -1.98 -10.39 7.54
CA SER A 86 -3.01 -9.49 8.06
C SER A 86 -2.64 -9.01 9.45
N GLY A 87 -2.90 -7.74 9.71
CA GLY A 87 -2.60 -7.11 10.98
C GLY A 87 -3.63 -6.05 11.34
N ILE A 88 -3.77 -5.82 12.64
CA ILE A 88 -4.60 -4.74 13.15
C ILE A 88 -3.73 -3.83 14.02
N ARG A 89 -3.85 -2.53 13.82
CA ARG A 89 -3.23 -1.50 14.66
C ARG A 89 -4.35 -0.72 15.32
N ILE A 90 -4.35 -0.68 16.64
CA ILE A 90 -5.30 0.14 17.41
C ILE A 90 -4.52 1.18 18.19
N SER A 91 -4.81 2.45 17.97
CA SER A 91 -4.18 3.59 18.63
C SER A 91 -5.21 4.35 19.47
N ARG A 92 -4.85 4.63 20.73
CA ARG A 92 -5.70 5.26 21.74
C ARG A 92 -4.98 6.46 22.34
N ILE A 93 -5.28 7.65 21.83
CA ILE A 93 -4.71 8.93 22.31
C ILE A 93 -5.14 9.18 23.75
N ASP A 94 -6.39 8.89 24.07
CA ASP A 94 -6.96 8.99 25.41
C ASP A 94 -6.27 8.09 26.45
N ARG A 95 -5.62 7.01 26.01
CA ARG A 95 -4.89 6.06 26.87
C ARG A 95 -3.37 6.16 26.72
N ASN A 96 -2.88 7.04 25.85
CA ASN A 96 -1.49 7.10 25.43
C ASN A 96 -0.92 5.72 25.00
N LEU A 97 -1.75 4.91 24.33
CA LEU A 97 -1.46 3.50 24.06
C LEU A 97 -1.65 3.12 22.60
N GLN A 98 -0.87 2.15 22.14
CA GLN A 98 -1.04 1.49 20.86
C GLN A 98 -0.93 -0.02 21.04
N TRP A 99 -1.80 -0.74 20.32
CA TRP A 99 -1.75 -2.18 20.19
C TRP A 99 -1.44 -2.57 18.74
N LEU A 100 -0.59 -3.56 18.57
CA LEU A 100 -0.30 -4.20 17.29
C LEU A 100 -0.70 -5.66 17.39
N LEU A 101 -1.69 -6.08 16.61
CA LEU A 101 -2.28 -7.41 16.65
C LEU A 101 -1.86 -8.20 15.40
N ASP A 102 -1.34 -9.40 15.62
CA ASP A 102 -1.13 -10.44 14.62
C ASP A 102 -2.39 -11.31 14.56
N THR A 103 -3.16 -11.14 13.50
CA THR A 103 -4.46 -11.82 13.33
C THR A 103 -4.32 -13.31 13.02
N GLU A 104 -3.18 -13.74 12.47
CA GLU A 104 -2.93 -15.16 12.15
C GLU A 104 -2.61 -15.95 13.42
N LYS A 105 -1.92 -15.31 14.37
CA LYS A 105 -1.51 -15.94 15.64
C LYS A 105 -2.44 -15.63 16.81
N GLN A 106 -3.39 -14.70 16.65
CA GLN A 106 -4.20 -14.14 17.73
C GLN A 106 -3.30 -13.64 18.88
N GLU A 107 -2.26 -12.90 18.51
CA GLU A 107 -1.28 -12.33 19.45
C GLU A 107 -1.29 -10.81 19.35
N TYR A 108 -0.95 -10.12 20.42
CA TYR A 108 -0.79 -8.68 20.38
C TYR A 108 0.36 -8.18 21.24
N SER A 109 0.95 -7.06 20.81
CA SER A 109 1.86 -6.27 21.62
C SER A 109 1.23 -4.93 21.98
N GLU A 110 1.62 -4.42 23.14
CA GLU A 110 1.21 -3.12 23.66
C GLU A 110 2.43 -2.20 23.72
N CYS A 111 2.30 -0.94 23.33
CA CYS A 111 3.35 0.06 23.51
C CYS A 111 2.77 1.47 23.70
N PRO A 112 3.44 2.38 24.43
CA PRO A 112 3.04 3.78 24.54
C PRO A 112 3.06 4.46 23.18
N LEU A 113 2.09 5.32 22.89
CA LEU A 113 2.02 6.05 21.60
C LEU A 113 3.35 6.73 21.24
N LYS A 114 4.03 7.27 22.24
CA LYS A 114 5.37 7.81 22.09
C LYS A 114 6.41 6.70 22.32
N GLY A 115 7.25 6.47 21.31
CA GLY A 115 8.37 5.53 21.44
C GLY A 115 8.03 4.08 21.11
N CYS A 116 6.82 3.78 20.62
CA CYS A 116 6.59 2.55 19.86
C CYS A 116 7.61 2.49 18.70
N ALA A 117 8.66 1.68 18.85
CA ALA A 117 9.37 1.18 17.70
C ALA A 117 8.40 0.25 16.99
N GLU A 118 8.11 0.50 15.71
CA GLU A 118 7.42 -0.52 14.92
C GLU A 118 8.16 -1.85 15.13
N THR A 119 7.45 -2.88 15.53
CA THR A 119 7.99 -4.24 15.72
C THR A 119 8.47 -4.88 14.42
N SER A 120 8.72 -4.09 13.37
CA SER A 120 9.51 -4.43 12.20
C SER A 120 11.03 -4.31 12.43
N LYS A 121 11.51 -4.17 13.68
CA LYS A 121 12.86 -4.62 14.03
C LYS A 121 12.92 -6.17 14.05
N ARG A 122 12.59 -6.81 12.93
CA ARG A 122 13.54 -7.80 12.44
C ARG A 122 14.78 -6.96 12.17
N ALA A 123 15.84 -7.17 12.94
CA ALA A 123 17.14 -6.65 12.54
C ALA A 123 17.24 -6.95 11.04
N ALA A 124 17.40 -5.91 10.21
CA ALA A 124 17.89 -6.14 8.86
C ALA A 124 19.02 -7.17 9.04
N PRO A 125 18.94 -8.35 8.39
CA PRO A 125 19.96 -9.38 8.58
C PRO A 125 21.28 -8.64 8.47
N LYS A 126 22.12 -8.69 9.53
CA LYS A 126 23.35 -7.90 9.62
C LYS A 126 23.99 -7.97 8.26
N GLN A 127 23.87 -6.88 7.51
CA GLN A 127 24.34 -6.84 6.15
C GLN A 127 25.85 -6.80 6.36
N ASN A 128 26.50 -7.96 6.23
CA ASN A 128 27.94 -7.96 6.07
C ASN A 128 28.20 -6.94 4.97
N ASP A 129 28.99 -5.94 5.31
CA ASP A 129 29.16 -4.66 4.62
C ASP A 129 29.94 -4.82 3.30
N THR A 130 29.61 -5.84 2.51
CA THR A 130 30.37 -6.25 1.32
C THR A 130 29.50 -6.78 0.19
N GLN A 131 28.20 -6.52 0.21
CA GLN A 131 27.36 -6.70 -0.98
C GLN A 131 26.59 -5.41 -1.26
N GLN A 132 27.31 -4.54 -1.97
CA GLN A 132 26.73 -3.43 -2.70
C GLN A 132 25.58 -3.97 -3.55
N PRO A 133 24.38 -3.34 -3.55
CA PRO A 133 23.32 -3.74 -4.45
C PRO A 133 23.89 -3.81 -5.87
N PRO A 134 23.54 -4.82 -6.69
CA PRO A 134 24.07 -4.93 -8.04
C PRO A 134 23.82 -3.60 -8.74
N LYS A 135 24.91 -2.86 -9.01
CA LYS A 135 24.83 -1.63 -9.79
C LYS A 135 24.21 -2.04 -11.12
N ALA A 136 23.03 -1.51 -11.43
CA ALA A 136 22.53 -1.52 -12.79
C ALA A 136 23.70 -1.03 -13.66
N ARG A 137 24.07 -1.84 -14.67
CA ARG A 137 25.18 -1.52 -15.58
C ARG A 137 24.77 -0.32 -16.42
N HIS A 138 24.85 0.87 -15.84
CA HIS A 138 24.81 2.13 -16.57
C HIS A 138 26.17 2.32 -17.23
N GLU A 139 26.18 2.82 -18.46
CA GLU A 139 27.41 3.31 -19.08
C GLU A 139 28.06 4.30 -18.10
N SER A 140 29.29 4.02 -17.66
CA SER A 140 30.00 4.86 -16.69
C SER A 140 30.11 6.28 -17.24
N GLY A 141 29.50 7.25 -16.55
CA GLY A 141 29.48 8.65 -16.98
C GLY A 141 28.26 9.07 -17.80
N CYS A 142 27.22 8.23 -17.94
CA CYS A 142 25.96 8.67 -18.54
C CYS A 142 25.20 9.59 -17.58
N THR A 143 24.96 10.82 -18.01
CA THR A 143 24.13 11.80 -17.29
C THR A 143 22.90 12.12 -18.11
N MET A 144 21.74 12.07 -17.48
CA MET A 144 20.45 12.42 -18.10
C MET A 144 20.03 13.82 -17.69
N SER A 145 19.43 14.54 -18.62
CA SER A 145 18.85 15.86 -18.38
C SER A 145 17.42 15.90 -18.90
N ILE A 146 16.57 16.72 -18.28
CA ILE A 146 15.20 16.95 -18.76
C ILE A 146 15.29 17.82 -20.01
N ALA A 147 14.90 17.26 -21.16
CA ALA A 147 14.81 17.97 -22.43
C ALA A 147 13.43 18.64 -22.60
N HIS A 148 12.37 17.98 -22.14
CA HIS A 148 11.01 18.51 -22.17
C HIS A 148 10.16 17.85 -21.09
N THR A 149 9.18 18.59 -20.57
CA THR A 149 8.19 18.08 -19.63
C THR A 149 6.83 18.68 -19.98
N SER A 150 5.78 17.86 -19.94
CA SER A 150 4.41 18.29 -20.18
C SER A 150 3.48 17.59 -19.21
N PHE A 151 2.58 18.35 -18.59
CA PHE A 151 1.60 17.83 -17.64
C PHE A 151 0.22 18.31 -18.08
N THR A 152 -0.70 17.37 -18.28
CA THR A 152 -2.04 17.67 -18.80
C THR A 152 -3.09 16.96 -17.97
N VAL A 153 -4.19 17.68 -17.72
CA VAL A 153 -5.39 17.15 -17.05
C VAL A 153 -6.58 17.48 -17.94
N LYS A 154 -7.36 16.44 -18.29
CA LYS A 154 -8.54 16.54 -19.13
C LYS A 154 -9.73 15.86 -18.43
N ALA A 155 -10.83 16.58 -18.27
CA ALA A 155 -12.10 15.94 -17.93
C ALA A 155 -12.55 15.08 -19.12
N THR A 156 -12.88 13.82 -18.88
CA THR A 156 -13.26 12.88 -19.96
C THR A 156 -14.71 13.05 -20.37
N GLY A 157 -15.54 13.66 -19.51
CA GLY A 157 -16.99 13.74 -19.66
C GLY A 157 -17.69 12.41 -19.37
N GLN A 158 -16.94 11.36 -19.04
CA GLN A 158 -17.50 10.06 -18.69
C GLN A 158 -17.97 10.06 -17.23
N LYS A 159 -19.07 9.33 -17.00
CA LYS A 159 -19.63 9.11 -15.67
C LYS A 159 -19.82 7.63 -15.43
N LYS A 160 -19.58 7.19 -14.19
CA LYS A 160 -19.92 5.83 -13.74
C LYS A 160 -20.11 5.78 -12.24
N THR A 161 -20.80 4.76 -11.77
CA THR A 161 -20.92 4.48 -10.33
C THR A 161 -19.83 3.47 -9.93
N ILE A 162 -19.02 3.81 -8.93
CA ILE A 162 -17.97 2.94 -8.37
C ILE A 162 -18.27 2.75 -6.90
N ASN A 163 -18.49 1.52 -6.43
CA ASN A 163 -18.80 1.21 -5.02
C ASN A 163 -19.90 2.10 -4.39
N GLY A 164 -20.92 2.45 -5.18
CA GLY A 164 -22.02 3.33 -4.74
C GLY A 164 -21.73 4.82 -4.80
N PHE A 165 -20.54 5.25 -5.25
CA PHE A 165 -20.22 6.65 -5.51
C PHE A 165 -20.50 6.99 -6.96
N ASP A 166 -21.29 8.03 -7.22
CA ASP A 166 -21.40 8.62 -8.56
C ASP A 166 -20.12 9.40 -8.86
N THR A 167 -19.46 9.04 -9.97
CA THR A 167 -18.13 9.59 -10.30
C THR A 167 -18.07 10.22 -11.68
N ASP A 168 -17.24 11.27 -11.78
CA ASP A 168 -16.81 11.92 -13.02
C ASP A 168 -15.35 11.53 -13.32
N GLY A 169 -15.07 11.25 -14.60
CA GLY A 169 -13.75 10.81 -15.05
C GLY A 169 -12.81 11.94 -15.46
N TYR A 170 -11.54 11.79 -15.07
CA TYR A 170 -10.42 12.65 -15.45
C TYR A 170 -9.27 11.80 -15.96
N GLN A 171 -8.61 12.27 -17.02
CA GLN A 171 -7.37 11.69 -17.52
C GLN A 171 -6.24 12.67 -17.28
N VAL A 172 -5.17 12.17 -16.67
CA VAL A 172 -3.94 12.92 -16.42
C VAL A 172 -2.81 12.25 -17.16
N ALA A 173 -2.00 13.04 -17.86
CA ALA A 173 -0.79 12.56 -18.49
C ALA A 173 0.39 13.47 -18.13
N TRP A 174 1.44 12.87 -17.60
CA TRP A 174 2.72 13.52 -17.36
C TRP A 174 3.80 12.85 -18.23
N VAL A 175 4.30 13.60 -19.20
CA VAL A 175 5.32 13.13 -20.15
C VAL A 175 6.60 13.91 -19.93
N VAL A 176 7.68 13.19 -19.65
CA VAL A 176 9.03 13.76 -19.46
C VAL A 176 9.96 13.15 -20.51
N LYS A 177 10.47 14.00 -21.41
CA LYS A 177 11.54 13.63 -22.34
C LYS A 177 12.87 13.89 -21.68
N LEU A 178 13.67 12.85 -21.60
CA LEU A 178 15.01 12.83 -21.04
C LEU A 178 16.01 12.71 -22.18
N ARG A 179 17.14 13.40 -22.06
CA ARG A 179 18.23 13.38 -23.04
C ARG A 179 19.56 13.14 -22.33
N ASP A 180 20.34 12.19 -22.84
CA ASP A 180 21.68 11.93 -22.31
C ASP A 180 22.76 12.79 -22.98
N ASN A 181 23.97 12.73 -22.44
CA ASN A 181 25.16 13.39 -22.98
C ASN A 181 25.57 12.89 -24.38
N ALA A 182 25.06 11.73 -24.81
CA ALA A 182 25.24 11.19 -26.17
C ALA A 182 24.09 11.58 -27.12
N ALA A 183 23.25 12.55 -26.73
CA ALA A 183 22.14 13.03 -27.54
C ALA A 183 21.05 11.97 -27.85
N ARG A 184 21.02 10.86 -27.11
CA ARG A 184 19.93 9.87 -27.14
C ARG A 184 18.78 10.34 -26.26
N ASN A 185 17.56 9.93 -26.61
CA ASN A 185 16.36 10.34 -25.90
C ASN A 185 15.65 9.14 -25.27
N SER A 186 15.05 9.37 -24.12
CA SER A 186 14.05 8.48 -23.51
C SER A 186 12.82 9.28 -23.11
N THR A 187 11.64 8.69 -23.20
CA THR A 187 10.37 9.31 -22.82
C THR A 187 9.78 8.54 -21.66
N SER A 188 9.67 9.19 -20.50
CA SER A 188 8.90 8.70 -19.35
C SER A 188 7.47 9.20 -19.45
N THR A 189 6.49 8.30 -19.41
CA THR A 189 5.07 8.64 -19.49
C THR A 189 4.35 8.07 -18.27
N LEU A 190 3.74 8.95 -17.49
CA LEU A 190 2.84 8.60 -16.40
C LEU A 190 1.42 8.96 -16.79
N ASN A 191 0.58 7.96 -16.97
CA ASN A 191 -0.85 8.15 -17.20
C ASN A 191 -1.61 7.85 -15.90
N MET A 192 -2.59 8.68 -15.58
CA MET A 192 -3.52 8.42 -14.48
C MET A 192 -4.95 8.60 -14.94
N ASP A 193 -5.78 7.60 -14.70
CA ASP A 193 -7.23 7.69 -14.81
C ASP A 193 -7.81 7.88 -13.41
N ILE A 194 -8.42 9.04 -13.17
CA ILE A 194 -8.92 9.44 -11.86
C ILE A 194 -10.43 9.61 -11.96
N TRP A 195 -11.15 8.87 -11.12
CA TRP A 195 -12.59 8.97 -10.96
C TRP A 195 -12.90 9.64 -9.64
N THR A 196 -13.59 10.77 -9.67
CA THR A 196 -13.89 11.54 -8.47
C THR A 196 -15.39 11.64 -8.24
N THR A 197 -15.79 11.73 -6.98
CA THR A 197 -17.18 12.01 -6.59
C THR A 197 -17.30 13.41 -6.00
N PRO A 198 -18.44 14.10 -6.14
CA PRO A 198 -18.67 15.37 -5.46
C PRO A 198 -18.48 15.25 -3.93
N MET A 199 -17.96 16.31 -3.32
CA MET A 199 -17.78 16.38 -1.86
C MET A 199 -19.12 16.50 -1.13
N SER A 200 -19.74 15.36 -0.82
CA SER A 200 -20.92 15.29 0.01
C SER A 200 -20.63 15.66 1.48
N ARG A 201 -21.69 15.91 2.25
CA ARG A 201 -21.57 16.15 3.69
C ARG A 201 -20.97 14.94 4.42
N SER A 202 -21.41 13.72 4.11
CA SER A 202 -20.92 12.50 4.76
C SER A 202 -19.42 12.28 4.51
N ILE A 203 -18.95 12.48 3.28
CA ILE A 203 -17.53 12.39 2.93
C ILE A 203 -16.75 13.46 3.70
N ARG A 204 -17.23 14.70 3.71
CA ARG A 204 -16.58 15.80 4.43
C ARG A 204 -16.47 15.52 5.92
N ASP A 205 -17.55 15.05 6.54
CA ASP A 205 -17.58 14.78 7.98
C ASP A 205 -16.64 13.61 8.35
N ALA A 206 -16.55 12.57 7.52
CA ALA A 206 -15.58 11.48 7.70
C ALA A 206 -14.13 11.97 7.56
N LEU A 207 -13.82 12.79 6.54
CA LEU A 207 -12.47 13.36 6.36
C LEU A 207 -12.10 14.34 7.48
N ASN A 208 -13.06 15.11 7.99
CA ASN A 208 -12.84 15.98 9.15
C ASN A 208 -12.47 15.17 10.41
N MET A 209 -13.07 13.98 10.58
CA MET A 209 -12.73 13.07 11.68
C MET A 209 -11.29 12.53 11.54
N GLU A 210 -10.89 12.13 10.34
CA GLU A 210 -9.49 11.75 10.03
C GLU A 210 -8.52 12.89 10.37
N GLU A 211 -8.83 14.11 9.94
CA GLU A 211 -7.98 15.28 10.19
C GLU A 211 -7.92 15.63 11.69
N ALA A 212 -9.04 15.54 12.40
CA ALA A 212 -9.07 15.74 13.84
C ALA A 212 -8.19 14.73 14.58
N TYR A 213 -8.30 13.45 14.22
CA TYR A 213 -7.42 12.41 14.76
C TYR A 213 -5.96 12.65 14.42
N ALA A 214 -5.62 12.92 13.16
CA ALA A 214 -4.25 13.14 12.71
C ALA A 214 -3.57 14.28 13.48
N ARG A 215 -4.29 15.39 13.71
CA ARG A 215 -3.81 16.51 14.53
C ARG A 215 -3.62 16.11 15.99
N ALA A 216 -4.57 15.40 16.59
CA ALA A 216 -4.49 14.95 17.96
C ALA A 216 -3.33 13.95 18.17
N PHE A 217 -3.16 12.99 17.26
CA PHE A 217 -2.10 12.00 17.29
C PHE A 217 -0.72 12.67 17.16
N ALA A 218 -0.56 13.58 16.18
CA ALA A 218 0.68 14.34 16.01
C ALA A 218 1.05 15.12 17.27
N GLY A 219 0.06 15.74 17.94
CA GLY A 219 0.25 16.39 19.24
C GLY A 219 0.70 15.42 20.35
N ALA A 220 0.15 14.21 20.39
CA ALA A 220 0.45 13.21 21.40
C ALA A 220 1.84 12.57 21.24
N VAL A 221 2.33 12.41 20.00
CA VAL A 221 3.65 11.79 19.73
C VAL A 221 4.80 12.79 19.62
N ALA A 222 4.50 14.09 19.49
CA ALA A 222 5.50 15.15 19.42
C ALA A 222 6.41 15.18 20.68
N PRO A 223 7.72 15.47 20.54
CA PRO A 223 8.56 15.80 21.67
C PRO A 223 8.01 17.02 22.41
N ALA A 224 8.03 17.01 23.75
CA ALA A 224 7.60 18.15 24.55
C ALA A 224 8.33 19.42 24.11
N GLY A 225 7.58 20.47 23.74
CA GLY A 225 8.13 21.74 23.26
C GLY A 225 8.35 21.86 21.75
N LYS A 226 8.04 20.82 20.95
CA LYS A 226 8.02 20.92 19.48
C LYS A 226 6.75 20.27 18.93
N GLN A 227 5.61 20.94 19.10
CA GLN A 227 4.47 20.74 18.21
C GLN A 227 4.87 21.26 16.83
N GLN A 228 5.69 20.49 16.11
CA GLN A 228 5.85 20.68 14.68
C GLN A 228 4.68 19.97 14.01
N ILE A 229 3.49 20.54 14.25
CA ILE A 229 2.47 20.55 13.22
C ILE A 229 3.22 21.16 12.02
N LEU A 230 3.14 20.56 10.84
CA LEU A 230 3.68 21.15 9.62
C LEU A 230 2.56 21.94 8.92
N PRO A 231 2.19 23.18 9.35
CA PRO A 231 1.52 24.15 8.50
C PRO A 231 2.57 24.91 7.67
N SER A 232 2.10 25.75 6.73
CA SER A 232 2.78 26.61 5.72
C SER A 232 4.31 26.60 5.58
N ASP A 233 5.06 26.57 6.67
CA ASP A 233 6.51 26.52 6.70
C ASP A 233 7.06 25.19 6.17
N ALA A 234 6.31 24.09 6.29
CA ALA A 234 6.56 22.84 5.57
C ALA A 234 6.53 23.03 4.06
N ALA A 235 5.46 23.65 3.57
CA ALA A 235 5.27 23.96 2.17
C ALA A 235 6.32 24.96 1.68
N LYS A 236 6.73 25.93 2.52
CA LYS A 236 7.84 26.85 2.22
C LYS A 236 9.19 26.15 2.20
N LEU A 237 9.45 25.19 3.10
CA LEU A 237 10.69 24.42 3.12
C LEU A 237 10.78 23.46 1.94
N ILE A 238 9.68 22.79 1.60
CA ILE A 238 9.58 21.95 0.40
C ILE A 238 9.71 22.84 -0.84
N ALA A 239 9.03 23.99 -0.91
CA ALA A 239 9.17 24.94 -2.01
C ALA A 239 10.58 25.53 -2.12
N ALA A 240 11.24 25.85 -1.01
CA ALA A 240 12.61 26.37 -0.98
C ALA A 240 13.62 25.29 -1.38
N TYR A 241 13.46 24.07 -0.87
CA TYR A 241 14.26 22.92 -1.27
C TYR A 241 14.10 22.63 -2.76
N MET A 242 12.85 22.61 -3.28
CA MET A 242 12.57 22.43 -4.70
C MET A 242 13.10 23.58 -5.55
N ALA A 243 12.96 24.84 -5.11
CA ALA A 243 13.51 26.00 -5.80
C ALA A 243 15.05 26.01 -5.84
N SER A 244 15.70 25.38 -4.85
CA SER A 244 17.18 25.25 -4.81
C SER A 244 17.73 24.08 -5.62
N THR A 245 16.90 23.06 -5.90
CA THR A 245 17.33 21.81 -6.58
C THR A 245 16.85 21.71 -8.02
N LEU A 246 15.75 22.40 -8.38
CA LEU A 246 15.21 22.43 -9.72
C LEU A 246 15.71 23.64 -10.49
N LYS A 247 15.96 23.49 -11.79
CA LYS A 247 16.17 24.65 -12.67
C LYS A 247 14.87 25.47 -12.72
N GLN A 248 14.95 26.77 -12.99
CA GLN A 248 13.77 27.64 -13.08
C GLN A 248 12.67 27.09 -14.00
N ALA A 249 13.05 26.48 -15.13
CA ALA A 249 12.12 25.87 -16.07
C ALA A 249 11.37 24.66 -15.45
N ASP A 250 12.08 23.84 -14.67
CA ASP A 250 11.52 22.67 -14.01
C ASP A 250 10.59 23.08 -12.85
N LEU A 251 10.95 24.13 -12.11
CA LEU A 251 10.10 24.73 -11.08
C LEU A 251 8.80 25.29 -11.68
N LYS A 252 8.89 26.02 -12.81
CA LYS A 252 7.71 26.52 -13.52
C LYS A 252 6.81 25.38 -13.98
N ALA A 253 7.40 24.33 -14.57
CA ALA A 253 6.65 23.15 -14.99
C ALA A 253 5.94 22.45 -13.83
N PHE A 254 6.58 22.37 -12.66
CA PHE A 254 5.97 21.85 -11.45
C PHE A 254 4.77 22.69 -10.97
N LEU A 255 4.92 24.02 -10.91
CA LEU A 255 3.82 24.91 -10.55
C LEU A 255 2.66 24.83 -11.54
N ASP A 256 2.97 24.74 -12.84
CA ASP A 256 1.96 24.57 -13.88
C ASP A 256 1.25 23.21 -13.75
N ALA A 257 1.96 22.13 -13.38
CA ALA A 257 1.35 20.83 -13.06
C ALA A 257 0.39 20.95 -11.86
N GLY A 258 0.76 21.67 -10.81
CA GLY A 258 -0.12 21.97 -9.67
C GLY A 258 -1.44 22.63 -10.11
N ARG A 259 -1.36 23.67 -10.95
CA ARG A 259 -2.55 24.35 -11.51
C ARG A 259 -3.40 23.44 -12.38
N GLN A 260 -2.79 22.52 -13.13
CA GLN A 260 -3.53 21.53 -13.91
C GLN A 260 -4.31 20.59 -12.99
N MET A 261 -3.71 20.16 -11.87
CA MET A 261 -4.37 19.27 -10.90
C MET A 261 -5.60 19.92 -10.25
N GLU A 262 -5.63 21.24 -10.08
CA GLU A 262 -6.83 21.96 -9.58
C GLU A 262 -8.07 21.80 -10.47
N LYS A 263 -7.91 21.37 -11.72
CA LYS A 263 -9.03 21.06 -12.62
C LYS A 263 -9.80 19.80 -12.19
N ILE A 264 -9.16 18.90 -11.44
CA ILE A 264 -9.80 17.74 -10.86
C ILE A 264 -10.65 18.22 -9.68
N ARG A 265 -11.96 18.01 -9.75
CA ARG A 265 -12.89 18.42 -8.70
C ARG A 265 -13.41 17.20 -7.97
N GLY A 266 -13.75 17.35 -6.70
CA GLY A 266 -14.29 16.27 -5.87
C GLY A 266 -13.22 15.42 -5.20
N TYR A 267 -13.65 14.31 -4.60
CA TYR A 267 -12.80 13.36 -3.89
C TYR A 267 -12.47 12.16 -4.78
N PRO A 268 -11.20 11.76 -4.92
CA PRO A 268 -10.83 10.60 -5.72
C PRO A 268 -11.35 9.30 -5.10
N ILE A 269 -12.16 8.58 -5.86
CA ILE A 269 -12.71 7.27 -5.51
C ILE A 269 -11.92 6.14 -6.15
N SER A 270 -11.42 6.34 -7.38
CA SER A 270 -10.55 5.37 -8.03
C SER A 270 -9.46 6.10 -8.79
N THR A 271 -8.21 5.70 -8.56
CA THR A 271 -7.04 6.20 -9.28
C THR A 271 -6.28 5.02 -9.83
N HIS A 272 -6.27 4.88 -11.15
CA HIS A 272 -5.38 3.96 -11.84
C HIS A 272 -4.18 4.73 -12.35
N LEU A 273 -2.98 4.30 -12.01
CA LEU A 273 -1.73 4.87 -12.48
C LEU A 273 -0.97 3.83 -13.30
N ALA A 274 -0.47 4.24 -14.46
CA ALA A 274 0.36 3.44 -15.34
C ALA A 274 1.60 4.26 -15.74
N TRP A 275 2.78 3.71 -15.46
CA TRP A 275 4.06 4.31 -15.82
C TRP A 275 4.76 3.48 -16.89
N SER A 276 5.17 4.12 -17.98
CA SER A 276 5.98 3.53 -19.03
C SER A 276 7.22 4.38 -19.31
N MET A 277 8.26 3.74 -19.83
CA MET A 277 9.47 4.42 -20.31
C MET A 277 9.88 3.81 -21.63
N ASP A 278 10.08 4.67 -22.62
CA ASP A 278 10.50 4.33 -23.97
C ASP A 278 11.84 5.01 -24.31
N GLY A 279 12.58 4.48 -25.28
CA GLY A 279 13.84 5.03 -25.78
C GLY A 279 15.10 4.45 -25.14
N ASN A 280 16.25 4.92 -25.59
CA ASN A 280 17.55 4.27 -25.39
C ASN A 280 18.62 5.16 -24.74
N ALA A 281 18.22 6.26 -24.08
CA ALA A 281 19.16 7.09 -23.32
C ALA A 281 19.85 6.22 -22.25
N CYS A 282 21.18 6.35 -22.15
CA CYS A 282 22.02 5.54 -21.28
C CYS A 282 21.99 4.02 -21.50
N ALA A 283 21.49 3.53 -22.64
CA ALA A 283 21.59 2.11 -22.97
C ALA A 283 23.08 1.70 -23.14
N PRO A 284 23.50 0.53 -22.62
CA PRO A 284 24.86 0.05 -22.85
C PRO A 284 25.11 -0.13 -24.36
N LYS A 285 26.30 0.25 -24.83
CA LYS A 285 26.71 -0.03 -26.21
C LYS A 285 26.77 -1.55 -26.39
N GLU A 286 26.16 -2.07 -27.46
CA GLU A 286 26.31 -3.47 -27.85
C GLU A 286 27.78 -3.75 -28.17
N THR A 287 28.49 -4.34 -27.22
CA THR A 287 29.83 -4.87 -27.48
C THR A 287 29.65 -6.17 -28.25
N ARG A 288 30.04 -6.16 -29.54
CA ARG A 288 30.17 -7.33 -30.40
C ARG A 288 30.97 -8.42 -29.65
N GLU A 289 30.39 -9.61 -29.50
CA GLU A 289 31.02 -10.75 -28.82
C GLU A 289 32.34 -11.16 -29.47
N GLU A 290 33.41 -11.25 -28.69
CA GLU A 290 34.56 -12.12 -28.97
C GLU A 290 34.40 -13.45 -28.22
N PRO A 291 34.80 -14.59 -28.81
CA PRO A 291 34.46 -15.92 -28.32
C PRO A 291 35.14 -16.25 -26.99
N ALA A 292 34.35 -16.80 -26.06
CA ALA A 292 34.75 -17.19 -24.72
C ALA A 292 35.83 -18.29 -24.72
N ARG A 293 36.93 -18.06 -24.00
CA ARG A 293 37.80 -19.14 -23.49
C ARG A 293 37.10 -19.81 -22.31
N GLN A 294 36.96 -21.14 -22.43
CA GLN A 294 36.52 -22.03 -21.36
C GLN A 294 37.61 -22.10 -20.27
N GLU A 295 37.27 -21.74 -19.05
CA GLU A 295 37.97 -22.25 -17.86
C GLU A 295 36.96 -22.79 -16.84
N SER A 296 37.44 -23.80 -16.13
CA SER A 296 36.74 -24.91 -15.49
C SER A 296 36.05 -24.56 -14.17
N ILE A 297 35.01 -25.35 -13.88
CA ILE A 297 34.17 -25.28 -12.68
C ILE A 297 34.97 -25.82 -11.48
N SER A 298 35.28 -24.96 -10.51
CA SER A 298 35.77 -25.33 -9.18
C SER A 298 34.59 -25.39 -8.21
N ALA A 299 34.42 -26.54 -7.55
CA ALA A 299 33.37 -26.81 -6.58
C ALA A 299 33.60 -26.02 -5.27
N SER A 300 32.83 -24.95 -5.10
CA SER A 300 32.67 -24.25 -3.83
C SER A 300 31.19 -23.82 -3.66
N PRO A 301 30.70 -23.58 -2.42
CA PRO A 301 29.28 -23.29 -2.14
C PRO A 301 28.74 -22.01 -2.79
N GLN A 302 29.59 -21.25 -3.49
CA GLN A 302 29.25 -20.09 -4.30
C GLN A 302 28.73 -20.48 -5.71
N GLY A 303 28.79 -21.76 -6.09
CA GLY A 303 28.36 -22.27 -7.40
C GLY A 303 26.84 -22.42 -7.60
N LEU A 304 26.03 -22.39 -6.54
CA LEU A 304 24.57 -22.53 -6.65
C LEU A 304 23.86 -21.24 -7.11
N VAL A 305 24.50 -20.07 -6.97
CA VAL A 305 23.95 -18.79 -7.45
C VAL A 305 24.27 -18.57 -8.94
N SER A 306 25.39 -19.09 -9.44
CA SER A 306 25.75 -19.03 -10.87
C SER A 306 24.98 -20.03 -11.75
N GLY A 307 24.42 -21.10 -11.16
CA GLY A 307 23.61 -22.09 -11.89
C GLY A 307 22.23 -21.56 -12.32
N LEU A 308 21.65 -20.63 -11.56
CA LEU A 308 20.33 -20.08 -11.86
C LEU A 308 20.41 -18.98 -12.93
N THR A 309 21.45 -18.14 -12.93
CA THR A 309 21.65 -17.14 -14.00
C THR A 309 21.92 -17.77 -15.36
N GLY A 310 22.49 -18.97 -15.43
CA GLY A 310 22.77 -19.68 -16.68
C GLY A 310 21.55 -20.31 -17.37
N MET A 311 20.54 -20.77 -16.60
CA MET A 311 19.31 -21.36 -17.17
C MET A 311 18.23 -20.31 -17.49
N PHE A 312 18.25 -19.14 -16.84
CA PHE A 312 17.26 -18.07 -17.11
C PHE A 312 17.67 -17.07 -18.19
N ALA A 313 18.93 -17.05 -18.62
CA ALA A 313 19.40 -16.10 -19.65
C ALA A 313 19.23 -16.59 -21.10
N LYS A 314 19.06 -17.91 -21.33
CA LYS A 314 19.16 -18.49 -22.68
C LYS A 314 17.88 -19.01 -23.32
N GLN A 315 16.74 -19.04 -22.62
CA GLN A 315 15.55 -19.71 -23.20
C GLN A 315 14.20 -19.00 -23.03
N LYS A 316 14.17 -17.73 -22.61
CA LYS A 316 12.91 -16.96 -22.60
C LYS A 316 13.04 -15.46 -22.88
N THR A 317 14.24 -14.97 -23.16
CA THR A 317 14.53 -13.54 -23.27
C THR A 317 14.08 -12.96 -24.62
N GLU A 318 14.01 -13.74 -25.69
CA GLU A 318 13.61 -13.22 -27.02
C GLU A 318 12.10 -13.27 -27.30
N GLU A 319 11.38 -14.27 -26.77
CA GLU A 319 9.92 -14.36 -26.95
C GLU A 319 9.14 -13.48 -25.96
N THR A 320 9.63 -13.26 -24.74
CA THR A 320 9.00 -12.32 -23.79
C THR A 320 9.35 -10.86 -24.06
N MET A 321 10.47 -10.58 -24.75
CA MET A 321 10.80 -9.21 -25.18
C MET A 321 10.02 -8.77 -26.43
N LYS A 322 9.50 -9.70 -27.24
CA LYS A 322 8.65 -9.39 -28.40
C LYS A 322 7.15 -9.29 -28.09
N ALA A 323 6.72 -9.65 -26.88
CA ALA A 323 5.33 -9.55 -26.44
C ALA A 323 5.02 -8.29 -25.61
N ALA A 324 6.01 -7.43 -25.34
CA ALA A 324 5.90 -6.30 -24.41
C ALA A 324 6.09 -4.91 -25.07
N GLU A 325 5.78 -4.78 -26.36
CA GLU A 325 5.54 -3.44 -26.94
C GLU A 325 4.18 -2.94 -26.44
N GLY A 326 4.17 -2.13 -25.38
CA GLY A 326 2.98 -1.38 -24.93
C GLY A 326 2.51 -1.59 -23.49
N GLU A 327 3.09 -2.51 -22.72
CA GLU A 327 2.72 -2.70 -21.30
C GLU A 327 3.48 -1.73 -20.37
N PRO A 328 2.82 -1.18 -19.34
CA PRO A 328 3.47 -0.28 -18.40
C PRO A 328 4.53 -0.99 -17.55
N ILE A 329 5.63 -0.30 -17.26
CA ILE A 329 6.68 -0.73 -16.33
C ILE A 329 6.12 -0.92 -14.93
N LEU A 330 5.17 -0.09 -14.52
CA LEU A 330 4.52 -0.19 -13.23
C LEU A 330 3.08 0.26 -13.41
N SER A 331 2.14 -0.46 -12.82
CA SER A 331 0.81 0.07 -12.64
C SER A 331 0.28 -0.27 -11.26
N PHE A 332 -0.47 0.68 -10.69
CA PHE A 332 -1.21 0.45 -9.47
C PHE A 332 -2.56 1.15 -9.50
N THR A 333 -3.53 0.54 -8.85
CA THR A 333 -4.88 1.06 -8.70
C THR A 333 -5.17 1.22 -7.22
N VAL A 334 -5.66 2.40 -6.82
CA VAL A 334 -6.25 2.63 -5.49
C VAL A 334 -7.73 2.87 -5.69
N GLU A 335 -8.57 2.13 -4.97
CA GLU A 335 -10.01 2.28 -5.03
C GLU A 335 -10.62 2.37 -3.63
N VAL A 336 -11.45 3.37 -3.40
CA VAL A 336 -12.22 3.57 -2.17
C VAL A 336 -13.50 2.75 -2.27
N LYS A 337 -13.63 1.77 -1.37
CA LYS A 337 -14.81 0.91 -1.26
C LYS A 337 -15.88 1.52 -0.37
N SER A 338 -15.47 2.24 0.67
CA SER A 338 -16.37 2.92 1.62
C SER A 338 -15.70 4.17 2.19
N LEU A 339 -16.49 5.23 2.39
CA LEU A 339 -16.10 6.46 3.09
C LEU A 339 -17.35 7.11 3.68
N LYS A 340 -17.58 6.87 4.98
CA LYS A 340 -18.83 7.28 5.66
C LYS A 340 -18.62 7.48 7.16
N LEU A 341 -19.64 8.05 7.81
CA LEU A 341 -19.78 8.03 9.27
C LEU A 341 -20.83 7.00 9.67
N ASP A 342 -20.45 6.04 10.51
CA ASP A 342 -21.34 5.05 11.09
C ASP A 342 -21.37 5.18 12.63
N GLN A 343 -22.46 4.71 13.26
CA GLN A 343 -22.53 4.55 14.70
C GLN A 343 -21.95 3.19 15.06
N LEU A 344 -20.76 3.18 15.67
CA LEU A 344 -20.05 1.95 16.03
C LEU A 344 -19.75 1.91 17.52
N HIS A 345 -19.65 0.70 18.06
CA HIS A 345 -19.38 0.42 19.46
C HIS A 345 -17.92 0.70 19.86
N ASP A 346 -17.67 0.98 21.14
CA ASP A 346 -16.34 1.24 21.68
C ASP A 346 -15.44 0.00 21.70
N SER A 347 -16.03 -1.20 21.78
CA SER A 347 -15.33 -2.47 21.77
C SER A 347 -14.41 -2.62 20.54
N LEU A 348 -14.78 -1.99 19.42
CA LEU A 348 -14.00 -1.96 18.19
C LEU A 348 -12.57 -1.44 18.41
N PHE A 349 -12.42 -0.48 19.34
CA PHE A 349 -11.15 0.15 19.68
C PHE A 349 -10.48 -0.50 20.90
N THR A 350 -10.77 -1.78 21.12
CA THR A 350 -10.15 -2.62 22.15
C THR A 350 -9.61 -3.90 21.53
N VAL A 351 -8.64 -4.51 22.22
CA VAL A 351 -8.11 -5.82 21.81
C VAL A 351 -9.18 -6.88 22.11
N PRO A 352 -9.54 -7.74 21.14
CA PRO A 352 -10.47 -8.83 21.38
C PRO A 352 -9.99 -9.78 22.50
N ALA A 353 -10.92 -10.32 23.29
CA ALA A 353 -10.60 -11.05 24.52
C ALA A 353 -9.82 -12.36 24.29
N ASP A 354 -9.86 -12.90 23.08
CA ASP A 354 -9.17 -14.12 22.66
C ASP A 354 -7.70 -13.90 22.26
N TYR A 355 -7.23 -12.65 22.21
CA TYR A 355 -5.85 -12.34 21.83
C TYR A 355 -4.90 -12.45 23.02
N ARG A 356 -3.74 -13.07 22.77
CA ARG A 356 -2.68 -13.27 23.77
C ARG A 356 -1.68 -12.12 23.75
N LEU A 357 -1.43 -11.51 24.92
CA LEU A 357 -0.37 -10.52 25.07
C LEU A 357 1.00 -11.19 24.95
N VAL A 358 1.84 -10.73 24.03
CA VAL A 358 3.20 -11.26 23.82
C VAL A 358 4.31 -10.28 24.18
N SER A 359 4.02 -8.98 24.27
CA SER A 359 5.01 -7.97 24.64
C SER A 359 4.36 -6.71 25.19
N LYS A 360 4.95 -6.17 26.26
CA LYS A 360 4.63 -4.89 26.88
C LYS A 360 5.94 -4.26 27.39
N PRO A 361 6.21 -2.97 27.12
CA PRO A 361 7.43 -2.30 27.56
C PRO A 361 7.48 -2.06 29.07
#